data_AF-A0A9P0JDL5-F1
#
_entry.id   AF-A0A9P0JDL5-F1
#
_cell.length_a   1.000
_cell.length_b   1.000
_cell.length_c   1.000
_cell.angle_alpha   90.00
_cell.angle_beta   90.00
_cell.angle_gamma   90.00
#
_symmetry.space_group_name_H-M   'P 1'
#
loop_
_entity.id
_entity.type
_entity.pdbx_description
1 polymer ?
#
loop_
_entity_poly.entity_id
_entity_poly.type
_entity_poly.pdbx_seq_one_letter_code
_entity_poly.pdbx_strand_id
1 'polypeptide(L)'
;MRKKARNDFEKDFFKLMNNAVFGKTMQSKRKEMKMELVSCERRLQKLINKCTFKHCTNYNENLNAVALENKIIRFDKPIYIGFAVLDISKTLMYDYHYNVMKRHYRDKIELMYTDTDSLVYHVQTEDFYMDLAANPSLLDRMDTANLPSDHPCYVADRKKSPGFFSDEVDGNVVTEFCALRAKSYAFDVYTRENNAGGGEKIKAKGIRQHVVKNHMTLEDHRRCLFGEDGVEAYRENVSIRSFNHQLMTIKTNKLTYNSYDDKRVVLRDKINTLAHGHYSIERDEPEDE
;
A
#
# COMPACT_ATOMS: atom_id res chain seq x y z
N MET A 1 8.64 20.33 10.33
CA MET A 1 7.41 20.17 11.13
C MET A 1 7.35 18.79 11.78
N ARG A 2 7.34 17.69 11.02
CA ARG A 2 7.32 16.30 11.56
C ARG A 2 8.48 15.97 12.54
N LYS A 3 9.71 16.41 12.26
CA LYS A 3 10.89 16.20 13.14
C LYS A 3 10.81 16.96 14.48
N LYS A 4 10.00 18.02 14.56
CA LYS A 4 9.84 18.87 15.76
C LYS A 4 8.61 18.51 16.62
N ALA A 5 7.77 17.58 16.14
CA ALA A 5 6.56 17.15 16.86
C ALA A 5 6.93 16.37 18.13
N ARG A 6 6.18 16.59 19.21
CA ARG A 6 6.48 16.01 20.53
C ARG A 6 5.71 14.71 20.82
N ASN A 7 4.60 14.51 20.12
CA ASN A 7 3.74 13.33 20.27
C ASN A 7 3.40 12.73 18.90
N ASP A 8 2.94 11.47 18.89
CA ASP A 8 2.59 10.78 17.65
C ASP A 8 1.36 11.39 16.95
N PHE A 9 0.44 11.99 17.70
CA PHE A 9 -0.73 12.67 17.14
C PHE A 9 -0.32 13.85 16.22
N GLU A 10 0.51 14.77 16.71
CA GLU A 10 1.02 15.91 15.95
C GLU A 10 1.80 15.45 14.73
N LYS A 11 2.61 14.40 14.90
CA LYS A 11 3.40 13.80 13.82
C LYS A 11 2.49 13.26 12.71
N ASP A 12 1.40 12.59 13.05
CA ASP A 12 0.42 12.08 12.10
C ASP A 12 -0.42 13.20 11.48
N PHE A 13 -0.76 14.23 12.26
CA PHE A 13 -1.43 15.43 11.76
C PHE A 13 -0.60 16.15 10.69
N PHE A 14 0.69 16.39 10.93
CA PHE A 14 1.57 17.02 9.95
C PHE A 14 1.82 16.12 8.73
N LYS A 15 1.87 14.80 8.91
CA LYS A 15 1.93 13.84 7.80
C LYS A 15 0.68 13.95 6.92
N LEU A 16 -0.50 13.98 7.55
CA LEU A 16 -1.77 14.11 6.86
C LEU A 16 -1.88 15.43 6.11
N MET A 17 -1.48 16.56 6.71
CA MET A 17 -1.49 17.86 6.05
C MET A 17 -0.68 17.86 4.75
N ASN A 18 0.55 17.35 4.78
CA ASN A 18 1.39 17.28 3.59
C ASN A 18 0.77 16.37 2.52
N ASN A 19 0.29 15.20 2.91
CA ASN A 19 -0.32 14.24 1.97
C ASN A 19 -1.65 14.77 1.41
N ALA A 20 -2.42 15.53 2.20
CA ALA A 20 -3.70 16.11 1.80
C ALA A 20 -3.52 17.19 0.73
N VAL A 21 -2.47 18.01 0.80
CA VAL A 21 -2.14 18.99 -0.25
C VAL A 21 -1.92 18.28 -1.58
N PHE A 22 -1.07 17.25 -1.59
CA PHE A 22 -0.87 16.42 -2.77
C PHE A 22 -2.18 15.81 -3.28
N GLY A 23 -2.96 15.16 -2.42
CA GLY A 23 -4.25 14.57 -2.79
C GLY A 23 -5.25 15.59 -3.35
N LYS A 24 -5.18 16.84 -2.89
CA LYS A 24 -6.02 17.93 -3.38
C LYS A 24 -5.64 18.36 -4.80
N THR A 25 -4.36 18.34 -5.16
CA THR A 25 -3.92 18.63 -6.55
C THR A 25 -4.47 17.61 -7.55
N MET A 26 -4.61 16.36 -7.14
CA MET A 26 -5.13 15.24 -7.95
C MET A 26 -6.64 15.02 -7.81
N GLN A 27 -7.39 15.97 -7.22
CA GLN A 27 -8.82 15.81 -6.99
C GLN A 27 -9.59 15.65 -8.32
N SER A 28 -10.32 14.55 -8.46
CA SER A 28 -11.22 14.35 -9.60
C SER A 28 -12.47 15.21 -9.50
N LYS A 29 -12.51 16.31 -10.26
CA LYS A 29 -13.68 17.21 -10.35
C LYS A 29 -14.93 16.56 -10.96
N ARG A 30 -14.77 15.48 -11.70
CA ARG A 30 -15.88 14.71 -12.28
C ARG A 30 -16.69 13.93 -11.24
N LYS A 31 -16.05 13.54 -10.13
CA LYS A 31 -16.69 12.79 -9.05
C LYS A 31 -17.30 13.71 -7.98
N GLU A 32 -17.10 15.02 -8.11
CA GLU A 32 -17.71 16.00 -7.20
C GLU A 32 -19.21 16.07 -7.47
N MET A 33 -20.00 15.96 -6.40
CA MET A 33 -21.45 16.04 -6.45
C MET A 33 -21.94 17.08 -5.46
N LYS A 34 -23.08 17.70 -5.78
CA LYS A 34 -23.77 18.59 -4.87
C LYS A 34 -24.76 17.77 -4.05
N MET A 35 -24.74 17.92 -2.74
CA MET A 35 -25.74 17.34 -1.86
C MET A 35 -26.57 18.45 -1.22
N GLU A 36 -27.90 18.31 -1.24
CA GLU A 36 -28.83 19.18 -0.53
C GLU A 36 -29.63 18.35 0.47
N LEU A 37 -29.67 18.77 1.73
CA LEU A 37 -30.58 18.23 2.74
C LEU A 37 -31.92 18.97 2.63
N VAL A 38 -33.02 18.22 2.50
CA VAL A 38 -34.34 18.77 2.22
C VAL A 38 -35.38 18.12 3.13
N SER A 39 -36.14 18.96 3.83
CA SER A 39 -37.28 18.57 4.66
C SER A 39 -38.64 18.85 4.04
N CYS A 40 -38.70 19.72 3.03
CA CYS A 40 -39.95 20.09 2.37
C CYS A 40 -40.20 19.26 1.11
N GLU A 41 -41.31 18.53 1.06
CA GLU A 41 -41.71 17.69 -0.07
C GLU A 41 -41.77 18.46 -1.41
N ARG A 42 -42.31 19.69 -1.39
CA ARG A 42 -42.34 20.54 -2.59
C ARG A 42 -40.95 20.84 -3.13
N ARG A 43 -39.95 21.02 -2.26
CA ARG A 43 -38.56 21.25 -2.66
C ARG A 43 -37.91 19.95 -3.14
N LEU A 44 -38.20 18.83 -2.49
CA LEU A 44 -37.73 17.51 -2.88
C LEU A 44 -38.17 17.19 -4.32
N GLN A 45 -39.46 17.33 -4.63
CA GLN A 45 -40.00 17.10 -5.97
C GLN A 45 -39.31 17.99 -7.02
N LYS A 46 -39.07 19.26 -6.69
CA LYS A 46 -38.32 20.18 -7.57
C LYS A 46 -36.89 19.74 -7.83
N LEU A 47 -36.22 19.08 -6.89
CA LEU A 47 -34.86 18.59 -7.07
C LEU A 47 -34.82 17.26 -7.84
N ILE A 48 -35.78 16.36 -7.60
CA ILE A 48 -35.92 15.09 -8.34
C ILE A 48 -36.16 15.36 -9.83
N ASN A 49 -36.98 16.36 -10.14
CA ASN A 49 -37.30 16.73 -11.52
C ASN A 49 -36.14 17.42 -12.28
N LYS A 50 -35.00 17.69 -11.64
CA LYS A 50 -33.84 18.25 -12.34
C LYS A 50 -33.15 17.17 -13.16
N CYS A 51 -32.71 17.52 -14.37
CA CYS A 51 -31.87 16.63 -15.20
C CYS A 51 -30.54 16.24 -14.54
N THR A 52 -30.12 16.95 -13.49
CA THR A 52 -28.91 16.65 -12.72
C THR A 52 -29.17 15.73 -11.53
N PHE A 53 -30.39 15.26 -11.32
CA PHE A 53 -30.71 14.36 -10.22
C PHE A 53 -29.99 13.02 -10.38
N LYS A 54 -29.37 12.52 -9.30
CA LYS A 54 -28.69 11.23 -9.29
C LYS A 54 -29.41 10.22 -8.40
N HIS A 55 -29.60 10.58 -7.13
CA HIS A 55 -30.28 9.73 -6.16
C HIS A 55 -30.77 10.53 -4.95
N CYS A 56 -31.75 9.98 -4.23
CA CYS A 56 -32.28 10.53 -2.99
C CYS A 56 -32.15 9.48 -1.88
N THR A 57 -31.56 9.86 -0.75
CA THR A 57 -31.48 9.02 0.45
C THR A 57 -32.43 9.60 1.50
N ASN A 58 -33.43 8.82 1.90
CA ASN A 58 -34.38 9.21 2.93
C ASN A 58 -33.82 8.82 4.30
N TYR A 59 -33.64 9.79 5.20
CA TYR A 59 -33.16 9.55 6.56
C TYR A 59 -34.31 9.35 7.55
N ASN A 60 -35.36 10.15 7.41
CA ASN A 60 -36.63 10.02 8.12
C ASN A 60 -37.75 10.67 7.30
N GLU A 61 -38.98 10.65 7.80
CA GLU A 61 -40.16 11.20 7.12
C GLU A 61 -40.00 12.66 6.69
N ASN A 62 -39.18 13.43 7.42
CA ASN A 62 -39.01 14.87 7.25
C ASN A 62 -37.61 15.28 6.78
N LEU A 63 -36.73 14.34 6.39
CA LEU A 63 -35.36 14.66 6.01
C LEU A 63 -34.82 13.72 4.94
N ASN A 64 -34.49 14.31 3.81
CA ASN A 64 -33.98 13.63 2.63
C ASN A 64 -32.67 14.27 2.18
N ALA A 65 -31.65 13.48 1.85
CA ALA A 65 -30.46 13.94 1.14
C ALA A 65 -30.63 13.71 -0.35
N VAL A 66 -30.61 14.78 -1.13
CA VAL A 66 -30.67 14.71 -2.59
C VAL A 66 -29.27 14.95 -3.16
N ALA A 67 -28.73 13.93 -3.83
CA ALA A 67 -27.48 14.01 -4.56
C ALA A 67 -27.73 14.46 -6.01
N LEU A 68 -27.06 15.53 -6.42
CA LEU A 68 -27.12 16.12 -7.74
C LEU A 68 -25.74 16.12 -8.40
N GLU A 69 -25.71 15.86 -9.70
CA GLU A 69 -24.52 16.05 -10.52
C GLU A 69 -24.28 17.54 -10.81
N ASN A 70 -23.02 17.88 -11.05
CA ASN A 70 -22.65 19.23 -11.44
C ASN A 70 -22.90 19.44 -12.93
N LYS A 71 -23.85 20.33 -13.27
CA LYS A 71 -24.15 20.70 -14.68
C LYS A 71 -22.92 21.23 -15.43
N ILE A 72 -22.06 21.96 -14.74
CA ILE A 72 -20.83 22.53 -15.29
C ILE A 72 -19.68 22.07 -14.39
N ILE A 73 -18.70 21.39 -14.98
CA ILE A 73 -17.50 20.93 -14.27
C ILE A 73 -16.35 21.88 -14.62
N ARG A 74 -15.84 22.60 -13.63
CA ARG A 74 -14.68 23.47 -13.78
C ARG A 74 -13.40 22.73 -13.36
N PHE A 75 -12.48 22.54 -14.30
CA PHE A 75 -11.17 21.96 -14.04
C PHE A 75 -10.21 23.02 -13.49
N ASP A 76 -10.31 23.28 -12.20
CA ASP A 76 -9.54 24.30 -11.45
C ASP A 76 -8.47 23.68 -10.54
N LYS A 77 -8.10 22.41 -10.78
CA LYS A 77 -7.14 21.66 -9.97
C LYS A 77 -5.82 21.57 -10.71
N PRO A 78 -4.68 21.88 -10.07
CA PRO A 78 -3.37 21.83 -10.73
C PRO A 78 -2.86 20.38 -10.79
N ILE A 79 -3.53 19.55 -11.60
CA ILE A 79 -3.27 18.10 -11.70
C ILE A 79 -1.83 17.82 -12.14
N TYR A 80 -1.24 18.69 -12.96
CA TYR A 80 0.14 18.58 -13.42
C TYR A 80 1.16 18.58 -12.26
N ILE A 81 0.87 19.27 -11.15
CA ILE A 81 1.73 19.24 -9.95
C ILE A 81 1.72 17.84 -9.35
N GLY A 82 0.54 17.26 -9.15
CA GLY A 82 0.41 15.90 -8.60
C GLY A 82 1.05 14.85 -9.52
N PHE A 83 0.90 15.00 -10.83
CA PHE A 83 1.60 14.16 -11.81
C PHE A 83 3.12 14.25 -11.67
N ALA A 84 3.68 15.46 -11.65
CA ALA A 84 5.12 15.67 -11.51
C ALA A 84 5.67 15.09 -10.20
N VAL A 85 4.95 15.27 -9.08
CA VAL A 85 5.34 14.69 -7.78
C VAL A 85 5.40 13.15 -7.85
N LEU A 86 4.45 12.50 -8.52
CA LEU A 86 4.47 11.03 -8.67
C LEU A 86 5.67 10.57 -9.50
N ASP A 87 6.00 11.26 -10.59
CA ASP A 87 7.12 10.87 -11.44
C ASP A 87 8.48 11.13 -10.78
N ILE A 88 8.62 12.24 -10.05
CA ILE A 88 9.80 12.50 -9.23
C ILE A 88 9.95 11.40 -8.16
N SER A 89 8.84 11.02 -7.51
CA SER A 89 8.86 9.95 -6.50
C SER A 89 9.31 8.62 -7.08
N LYS A 90 8.83 8.22 -8.27
CA LYS A 90 9.30 7.00 -8.95
C LYS A 90 10.78 7.09 -9.31
N THR A 91 11.23 8.26 -9.79
CA THR A 91 12.64 8.48 -10.15
C THR A 91 13.56 8.28 -8.96
N LEU A 92 13.16 8.73 -7.76
CA LEU A 92 13.92 8.48 -6.52
C LEU A 92 14.01 6.99 -6.17
N MET A 93 12.91 6.25 -6.33
CA MET A 93 12.89 4.79 -6.12
C MET A 93 13.79 4.07 -7.12
N TYR A 94 13.74 4.46 -8.39
CA TYR A 94 14.58 3.88 -9.45
C TYR A 94 16.06 4.24 -9.29
N ASP A 95 16.37 5.48 -8.92
CA ASP A 95 17.74 5.92 -8.62
C ASP A 95 18.34 5.06 -7.51
N TYR A 96 17.60 4.84 -6.43
CA TYR A 96 18.05 3.99 -5.33
C TYR A 96 18.24 2.53 -5.78
N HIS A 97 17.28 1.97 -6.50
CA HIS A 97 17.38 0.59 -6.96
C HIS A 97 18.55 0.38 -7.93
N TYR A 98 18.63 1.15 -9.01
CA TYR A 98 19.58 0.90 -10.10
C TYR A 98 20.97 1.48 -9.80
N ASN A 99 21.06 2.71 -9.29
CA ASN A 99 22.35 3.39 -9.14
C ASN A 99 23.06 3.10 -7.80
N VAL A 100 22.32 2.62 -6.79
CA VAL A 100 22.86 2.33 -5.46
C VAL A 100 22.89 0.82 -5.21
N MET A 101 21.72 0.19 -5.06
CA MET A 101 21.62 -1.22 -4.66
C MET A 101 22.10 -2.19 -5.75
N LYS A 102 21.57 -2.09 -6.98
CA LYS A 102 21.93 -2.97 -8.10
C LYS A 102 23.38 -2.75 -8.54
N ARG A 103 23.88 -1.51 -8.48
CA ARG A 103 25.27 -1.18 -8.79
C ARG A 103 26.27 -1.85 -7.82
N HIS A 104 25.94 -1.91 -6.54
CA HIS A 104 26.80 -2.51 -5.52
C HIS A 104 26.79 -4.04 -5.57
N TYR A 105 25.60 -4.65 -5.48
CA TYR A 105 25.47 -6.10 -5.38
C TYR A 105 25.47 -6.83 -6.73
N ARG A 106 25.24 -6.13 -7.84
CA ARG A 106 25.18 -6.67 -9.21
C ARG A 106 24.20 -7.85 -9.31
N ASP A 107 24.70 -9.06 -9.49
CA ASP A 107 23.89 -10.27 -9.65
C ASP A 107 23.46 -10.88 -8.31
N LYS A 108 24.05 -10.43 -7.19
CA LYS A 108 23.73 -10.89 -5.82
C LYS A 108 22.49 -10.22 -5.21
N ILE A 109 21.67 -9.55 -6.02
CA ILE A 109 20.47 -8.86 -5.56
C ILE A 109 19.30 -9.06 -6.51
N GLU A 110 18.17 -9.43 -5.91
CA GLU A 110 16.88 -9.59 -6.56
C GLU A 110 15.84 -8.71 -5.89
N LEU A 111 15.06 -7.98 -6.70
CA LEU A 111 13.94 -7.17 -6.21
C LEU A 111 12.70 -8.05 -6.14
N MET A 112 12.30 -8.42 -4.93
CA MET A 112 11.19 -9.34 -4.68
C MET A 112 9.83 -8.64 -4.77
N TYR A 113 9.73 -7.41 -4.25
CA TYR A 113 8.45 -6.70 -4.17
C TYR A 113 8.64 -5.18 -4.07
N THR A 114 7.66 -4.41 -4.54
CA THR A 114 7.59 -2.96 -4.36
C THR A 114 6.15 -2.47 -4.19
N ASP A 115 5.93 -1.52 -3.27
CA ASP A 115 4.66 -0.78 -3.15
C ASP A 115 4.90 0.69 -2.82
N THR A 116 4.71 1.56 -3.81
CA THR A 116 4.75 3.03 -3.69
C THR A 116 6.12 3.58 -3.25
N ASP A 117 6.48 3.40 -1.98
CA ASP A 117 7.67 3.91 -1.31
C ASP A 117 8.47 2.82 -0.57
N SER A 118 8.13 1.54 -0.79
CA SER A 118 8.86 0.39 -0.22
C SER A 118 9.47 -0.53 -1.28
N LEU A 119 10.58 -1.16 -0.91
CA LEU A 119 11.32 -2.14 -1.69
C LEU A 119 11.66 -3.32 -0.79
N VAL A 120 11.42 -4.54 -1.27
CA VAL A 120 11.84 -5.78 -0.59
C VAL A 120 12.90 -6.43 -1.45
N TYR A 121 14.08 -6.61 -0.90
CA TYR A 121 15.22 -7.21 -1.58
C TYR A 121 15.56 -8.57 -1.00
N HIS A 122 15.93 -9.48 -1.89
CA HIS A 122 16.69 -10.68 -1.55
C HIS A 122 18.16 -10.39 -1.90
N VAL A 123 19.01 -10.28 -0.89
CA VAL A 123 20.43 -9.92 -1.04
C VAL A 123 21.28 -11.09 -0.56
N GLN A 124 22.18 -11.56 -1.42
CA GLN A 124 23.13 -12.62 -1.08
C GLN A 124 24.40 -12.00 -0.48
N THR A 125 24.43 -11.88 0.84
CA THR A 125 25.58 -11.38 1.62
C THR A 125 25.66 -12.07 2.97
N GLU A 126 26.82 -11.99 3.63
CA GLU A 126 27.01 -12.50 5.00
C GLU A 126 26.29 -11.61 6.02
N ASP A 127 26.47 -10.28 5.92
CA ASP A 127 25.80 -9.31 6.78
C ASP A 127 25.58 -7.98 6.03
N PHE A 128 24.29 -7.66 5.81
CA PHE A 128 23.87 -6.44 5.12
C PHE A 128 24.31 -5.16 5.84
N TYR A 129 24.35 -5.16 7.18
CA TYR A 129 24.76 -3.98 7.94
C TYR A 129 26.29 -3.80 7.91
N MET A 130 27.06 -4.88 7.78
CA MET A 130 28.49 -4.76 7.53
C MET A 130 28.76 -4.12 6.15
N ASP A 131 28.00 -4.51 5.12
CA ASP A 131 28.10 -3.90 3.80
C ASP A 131 27.72 -2.41 3.82
N LEU A 132 26.67 -2.04 4.58
CA LEU A 132 26.29 -0.65 4.81
C LEU A 132 27.41 0.15 5.48
N ALA A 133 28.05 -0.39 6.52
CA ALA A 133 29.15 0.27 7.22
C ALA A 133 30.40 0.41 6.33
N ALA A 134 30.67 -0.60 5.49
CA ALA A 134 31.82 -0.61 4.60
C ALA A 134 31.67 0.31 3.37
N ASN A 135 30.43 0.58 2.94
CA ASN A 135 30.16 1.39 1.77
C ASN A 135 29.31 2.65 2.08
N PRO A 136 29.96 3.83 2.16
CA PRO A 136 29.27 5.10 2.40
C PRO A 136 28.14 5.39 1.39
N SER A 137 28.28 4.96 0.13
CA SER A 137 27.25 5.21 -0.89
C SER A 137 25.93 4.50 -0.61
N LEU A 138 25.94 3.38 0.12
CA LEU A 138 24.73 2.69 0.57
C LEU A 138 24.16 3.41 1.80
N LEU A 139 25.01 3.66 2.80
CA LEU A 139 24.61 4.29 4.06
C LEU A 139 24.04 5.69 3.84
N ASP A 140 24.59 6.48 2.91
CA ASP A 140 24.18 7.86 2.60
C ASP A 140 22.74 8.01 2.09
N ARG A 141 22.09 6.91 1.72
CA ARG A 141 20.68 6.92 1.30
C ARG A 141 19.74 6.33 2.35
N MET A 142 20.27 5.85 3.49
CA MET A 142 19.50 5.20 4.55
C MET A 142 19.27 6.13 5.76
N ASP A 143 18.09 6.00 6.38
CA ASP A 143 17.77 6.50 7.71
C ASP A 143 17.88 5.31 8.68
N THR A 144 18.99 5.27 9.43
CA THR A 144 19.31 4.21 10.40
C THR A 144 19.09 4.64 11.84
N ALA A 145 18.37 5.74 12.07
CA ALA A 145 18.14 6.30 13.41
C ALA A 145 17.17 5.49 14.28
N ASN A 146 16.60 4.42 13.73
CA ASN A 146 15.78 3.40 14.39
C ASN A 146 16.61 2.21 14.89
N LEU A 147 17.88 2.08 14.49
CA LEU A 147 18.78 1.08 15.04
C LEU A 147 19.22 1.45 16.47
N PRO A 148 19.66 0.47 17.27
CA PRO A 148 20.29 0.70 18.57
C PRO A 148 21.50 1.64 18.48
N SER A 149 21.75 2.44 19.52
CA SER A 149 22.82 3.46 19.51
C SER A 149 24.23 2.88 19.46
N ASP A 150 24.39 1.61 19.85
CA ASP A 150 25.62 0.82 19.80
C ASP A 150 25.86 0.17 18.42
N HIS A 151 24.89 0.24 17.51
CA HIS A 151 25.00 -0.38 16.20
C HIS A 151 25.96 0.38 15.26
N PRO A 152 26.86 -0.30 14.51
CA PRO A 152 27.87 0.37 13.66
C PRO A 152 27.31 1.34 12.61
N CYS A 153 26.09 1.08 12.13
CA CYS A 153 25.42 1.92 11.13
C CYS A 153 24.54 3.02 11.72
N TYR A 154 24.49 3.22 13.04
CA TYR A 154 23.57 4.17 13.67
C TYR A 154 23.90 5.63 13.33
N VAL A 155 22.96 6.34 12.70
CA VAL A 155 23.08 7.77 12.36
C VAL A 155 21.85 8.53 12.81
N ALA A 156 21.95 9.30 13.89
CA ALA A 156 20.83 10.02 14.49
C ALA A 156 20.30 11.20 13.64
N ASP A 157 21.18 11.84 12.84
CA ASP A 157 20.86 13.09 12.14
C ASP A 157 19.74 12.93 11.11
N ARG A 158 19.67 11.75 10.49
CA ARG A 158 18.77 11.46 9.37
C ARG A 158 17.36 11.07 9.81
N LYS A 159 17.12 10.90 11.11
CA LYS A 159 15.83 10.49 11.68
C LYS A 159 14.64 11.24 11.07
N LYS A 160 13.80 10.50 10.32
CA LYS A 160 12.58 10.97 9.66
C LYS A 160 12.81 12.13 8.68
N SER A 161 14.01 12.19 8.10
CA SER A 161 14.34 13.16 7.06
C SER A 161 13.76 12.69 5.72
N PRO A 162 13.12 13.58 4.93
CA PRO A 162 12.59 13.20 3.62
C PRO A 162 13.67 12.70 2.67
N GLY A 163 13.37 11.67 1.88
CA GLY A 163 14.24 11.15 0.83
C GLY A 163 15.21 10.04 1.25
N PHE A 164 15.25 9.69 2.54
CA PHE A 164 16.03 8.57 3.05
C PHE A 164 15.16 7.33 3.24
N PHE A 165 15.74 6.15 3.03
CA PHE A 165 15.10 4.86 3.21
C PHE A 165 15.31 4.36 4.63
N SER A 166 14.22 4.15 5.37
CA SER A 166 14.28 3.50 6.68
C SER A 166 14.12 1.99 6.53
N ASP A 167 14.86 1.24 7.33
CA ASP A 167 14.62 -0.19 7.52
C ASP A 167 13.30 -0.42 8.29
N GLU A 168 12.35 -1.17 7.73
CA GLU A 168 11.03 -1.42 8.33
C GLU A 168 11.08 -2.50 9.43
N VAL A 169 12.11 -3.34 9.46
CA VAL A 169 12.27 -4.41 10.45
C VAL A 169 13.23 -4.07 11.59
N ASP A 170 13.68 -2.81 11.66
CA ASP A 170 14.46 -2.24 12.76
C ASP A 170 15.70 -3.08 13.14
N GLY A 171 16.50 -3.51 12.18
CA GLY A 171 17.70 -4.33 12.45
C GLY A 171 17.48 -5.84 12.40
N ASN A 172 16.23 -6.30 12.36
CA ASN A 172 15.91 -7.73 12.37
C ASN A 172 15.95 -8.35 10.96
N VAL A 173 16.09 -9.66 10.90
CA VAL A 173 16.25 -10.37 9.62
C VAL A 173 14.93 -10.95 9.17
N VAL A 174 14.54 -10.69 7.93
CA VAL A 174 13.43 -11.38 7.27
C VAL A 174 13.90 -12.76 6.82
N THR A 175 13.33 -13.82 7.37
CA THR A 175 13.72 -15.21 7.08
C THR A 175 12.96 -15.78 5.88
N GLU A 176 11.69 -15.42 5.76
CA GLU A 176 10.82 -15.88 4.68
C GLU A 176 9.94 -14.72 4.21
N PHE A 177 9.74 -14.63 2.89
CA PHE A 177 8.88 -13.64 2.26
C PHE A 177 8.05 -14.31 1.16
N CYS A 178 6.73 -14.13 1.22
CA CYS A 178 5.78 -14.65 0.24
C CYS A 178 4.81 -13.55 -0.19
N ALA A 179 4.79 -13.24 -1.49
CA ALA A 179 3.88 -12.27 -2.08
C ALA A 179 2.95 -12.95 -3.07
N LEU A 180 1.63 -12.83 -2.84
CA LEU A 180 0.62 -13.41 -3.74
C LEU A 180 0.26 -12.47 -4.87
N ARG A 181 0.17 -11.16 -4.57
CA ARG A 181 -0.14 -10.10 -5.54
C ARG A 181 0.13 -8.73 -4.92
N ALA A 182 -0.01 -7.68 -5.73
CA ALA A 182 0.03 -6.30 -5.23
C ALA A 182 -0.85 -6.09 -3.97
N LYS A 183 -0.21 -5.67 -2.87
CA LYS A 183 -0.80 -5.38 -1.54
C LYS A 183 -1.37 -6.61 -0.81
N SER A 184 -0.87 -7.80 -1.16
CA SER A 184 -1.17 -9.08 -0.51
C SER A 184 0.11 -9.90 -0.36
N TYR A 185 0.77 -9.80 0.80
CA TYR A 185 2.04 -10.46 1.08
C TYR A 185 2.20 -10.76 2.58
N ALA A 186 3.06 -11.71 2.89
CA ALA A 186 3.39 -12.14 4.23
C ALA A 186 4.90 -12.37 4.35
N PHE A 187 5.45 -12.13 5.53
CA PHE A 187 6.86 -12.39 5.79
C PHE A 187 7.10 -12.68 7.27
N ASP A 188 8.10 -13.49 7.56
CA ASP A 188 8.52 -13.82 8.92
C ASP A 188 9.78 -13.03 9.29
N VAL A 189 9.85 -12.61 10.56
CA VAL A 189 10.95 -11.80 11.09
C VAL A 189 11.58 -12.55 12.25
N TYR A 190 12.86 -12.86 12.10
CA TYR A 190 13.67 -13.44 13.14
C TYR A 190 14.32 -12.35 13.99
N THR A 191 14.09 -12.40 15.30
CA THR A 191 14.70 -11.52 16.30
C THR A 191 15.72 -12.32 17.12
N ARG A 192 16.97 -11.82 17.20
CA ARG A 192 18.05 -12.47 17.97
C ARG A 192 17.81 -12.45 19.49
N GLU A 193 16.99 -11.53 19.98
CA GLU A 193 16.60 -11.42 21.39
C GLU A 193 15.11 -11.75 21.57
N ASN A 194 14.72 -12.19 22.77
CA ASN A 194 13.34 -12.42 23.24
C ASN A 194 12.48 -11.13 23.27
N ASN A 195 12.70 -10.20 22.35
CA ASN A 195 11.86 -9.04 22.14
C ASN A 195 10.60 -9.47 21.39
N ALA A 196 9.45 -8.93 21.81
CA ALA A 196 8.12 -9.19 21.27
C ALA A 196 7.88 -8.72 19.82
N GLY A 197 8.95 -8.58 19.01
CA GLY A 197 8.92 -8.05 17.64
C GLY A 197 9.09 -9.11 16.54
N GLY A 198 9.42 -10.34 16.90
CA GLY A 198 9.54 -11.46 15.97
C GLY A 198 8.18 -12.05 15.58
N GLY A 199 8.17 -12.78 14.47
CA GLY A 199 7.01 -13.52 13.98
C GLY A 199 6.38 -12.97 12.70
N GLU A 200 5.31 -13.65 12.29
CA GLU A 200 4.67 -13.44 10.99
C GLU A 200 3.99 -12.07 10.88
N LYS A 201 4.34 -11.34 9.83
CA LYS A 201 3.71 -10.07 9.43
C LYS A 201 2.97 -10.26 8.12
N ILE A 202 1.65 -10.17 8.18
CA ILE A 202 0.77 -10.33 7.02
C ILE A 202 0.13 -8.99 6.63
N LYS A 203 0.16 -8.68 5.34
CA LYS A 203 -0.46 -7.51 4.73
C LYS A 203 -1.43 -7.96 3.66
N ALA A 204 -2.74 -7.80 3.91
CA ALA A 204 -3.80 -8.18 2.98
C ALA A 204 -4.78 -7.02 2.78
N LYS A 205 -4.67 -6.30 1.65
CA LYS A 205 -5.54 -5.15 1.39
C LYS A 205 -6.99 -5.59 1.21
N GLY A 206 -7.87 -4.98 2.02
CA GLY A 206 -9.31 -5.19 1.96
C GLY A 206 -9.82 -6.25 2.93
N ILE A 207 -8.93 -6.97 3.62
CA ILE A 207 -9.25 -7.87 4.73
C ILE A 207 -9.15 -7.12 6.06
N ARG A 208 -10.00 -7.46 7.02
CA ARG A 208 -9.99 -6.81 8.34
C ARG A 208 -8.85 -7.35 9.19
N GLN A 209 -8.31 -6.49 10.05
CA GLN A 209 -7.14 -6.81 10.89
C GLN A 209 -7.36 -8.05 11.78
N HIS A 210 -8.55 -8.24 12.33
CA HIS A 210 -8.84 -9.44 13.14
C HIS A 210 -8.81 -10.73 12.32
N VAL A 211 -9.24 -10.69 11.05
CA VAL A 211 -9.15 -11.84 10.15
C VAL A 211 -7.70 -12.13 9.81
N VAL A 212 -6.92 -11.10 9.49
CA VAL A 212 -5.48 -11.24 9.24
C VAL A 212 -4.77 -11.84 10.46
N LYS A 213 -5.09 -11.37 11.67
CA LYS A 213 -4.42 -11.82 12.90
C LYS A 213 -4.77 -13.24 13.32
N ASN A 214 -6.03 -13.66 13.14
CA ASN A 214 -6.54 -14.89 13.74
C ASN A 214 -6.74 -16.04 12.74
N HIS A 215 -6.78 -15.74 11.43
CA HIS A 215 -7.19 -16.69 10.39
C HIS A 215 -6.27 -16.67 9.17
N MET A 216 -5.17 -15.91 9.21
CA MET A 216 -4.19 -15.93 8.15
C MET A 216 -2.82 -16.28 8.69
N THR A 217 -2.08 -17.12 7.95
CA THR A 217 -0.72 -17.55 8.28
C THR A 217 0.19 -17.42 7.07
N LEU A 218 1.50 -17.37 7.30
CA LEU A 218 2.48 -17.39 6.22
C LEU A 218 2.45 -18.74 5.46
N GLU A 219 2.25 -19.84 6.18
CA GLU A 219 2.12 -21.18 5.59
C GLU A 219 0.97 -21.25 4.56
N ASP A 220 -0.20 -20.71 4.90
CA ASP A 220 -1.32 -20.67 3.97
C ASP A 220 -1.06 -19.78 2.74
N HIS A 221 -0.25 -18.71 2.89
CA HIS A 221 0.20 -17.93 1.71
C HIS A 221 1.05 -18.79 0.79
N ARG A 222 1.99 -19.55 1.35
CA ARG A 222 2.83 -20.47 0.58
C ARG A 222 2.00 -21.55 -0.12
N ARG A 223 1.07 -22.18 0.59
CA ARG A 223 0.13 -23.16 0.03
C ARG A 223 -0.69 -22.56 -1.11
N CYS A 224 -1.20 -21.33 -0.94
CA CYS A 224 -1.94 -20.62 -1.97
C CYS A 224 -1.07 -20.28 -3.20
N LEU A 225 0.20 -19.93 -3.00
CA LEU A 225 1.14 -19.62 -4.07
C LEU A 225 1.36 -20.85 -4.97
N PHE A 226 1.59 -22.02 -4.38
CA PHE A 226 1.85 -23.25 -5.12
C PHE A 226 0.57 -23.98 -5.57
N GLY A 227 -0.60 -23.52 -5.15
CA GLY A 227 -1.90 -24.09 -5.54
C GLY A 227 -2.18 -25.42 -4.84
N GLU A 228 -1.74 -25.56 -3.59
CA GLU A 228 -2.05 -26.72 -2.76
C GLU A 228 -3.50 -26.68 -2.28
N ASP A 229 -4.14 -27.85 -2.23
CA ASP A 229 -5.52 -27.99 -1.76
C ASP A 229 -5.66 -27.68 -0.26
N GLY A 230 -6.84 -27.22 0.14
CA GLY A 230 -7.21 -27.05 1.55
C GLY A 230 -6.91 -25.68 2.17
N VAL A 231 -6.62 -24.65 1.37
CA VAL A 231 -6.60 -23.27 1.84
C VAL A 231 -8.02 -22.72 1.86
N GLU A 232 -8.54 -22.38 3.04
CA GLU A 232 -9.83 -21.69 3.16
C GLU A 232 -9.72 -20.29 2.52
N ALA A 233 -10.14 -20.22 1.27
CA ALA A 233 -10.01 -19.01 0.48
C ALA A 233 -10.95 -17.89 0.94
N TYR A 234 -12.04 -18.20 1.65
CA TYR A 234 -13.04 -17.21 2.09
C TYR A 234 -13.16 -17.16 3.61
N ARG A 235 -13.14 -15.94 4.16
CA ARG A 235 -13.41 -15.70 5.59
C ARG A 235 -14.45 -14.60 5.80
N GLU A 236 -15.20 -14.74 6.88
CA GLU A 236 -16.16 -13.72 7.32
C GLU A 236 -15.41 -12.49 7.83
N ASN A 237 -15.53 -11.37 7.12
CA ASN A 237 -15.09 -10.07 7.61
C ASN A 237 -16.25 -9.39 8.32
N VAL A 238 -16.10 -9.16 9.63
CA VAL A 238 -17.05 -8.38 10.41
C VAL A 238 -16.64 -6.91 10.45
N SER A 239 -17.58 -5.99 10.22
CA SER A 239 -17.33 -4.56 10.44
C SER A 239 -18.58 -3.75 10.74
N ILE A 240 -18.39 -2.72 11.54
CA ILE A 240 -19.44 -1.74 11.83
C ILE A 240 -19.44 -0.69 10.73
N ARG A 241 -20.61 -0.41 10.15
CA ARG A 241 -20.83 0.70 9.20
C ARG A 241 -22.10 1.45 9.57
N SER A 242 -22.15 2.73 9.21
CA SER A 242 -23.36 3.53 9.34
C SER A 242 -24.11 3.54 8.01
N PHE A 243 -25.41 3.23 8.04
CA PHE A 243 -26.34 3.44 6.94
C PHE A 243 -27.50 4.25 7.47
N ASN A 244 -27.84 5.35 6.79
CA ASN A 244 -28.90 6.26 7.24
C ASN A 244 -28.77 6.66 8.72
N HIS A 245 -27.54 6.95 9.17
CA HIS A 245 -27.20 7.24 10.57
C HIS A 245 -27.46 6.11 11.58
N GLN A 246 -27.83 4.91 11.13
CA GLN A 246 -27.95 3.73 11.96
C GLN A 246 -26.69 2.89 11.85
N LEU A 247 -26.08 2.56 12.99
CA LEU A 247 -24.93 1.68 13.05
C LEU A 247 -25.41 0.25 12.85
N MET A 248 -24.83 -0.44 11.87
CA MET A 248 -25.10 -1.83 11.56
C MET A 248 -23.80 -2.62 11.55
N THR A 249 -23.85 -3.85 12.04
CA THR A 249 -22.77 -4.82 11.87
C THR A 249 -22.97 -5.53 10.54
N ILE A 250 -22.04 -5.33 9.61
CA ILE A 250 -21.99 -6.05 8.34
C ILE A 250 -21.03 -7.21 8.49
N LYS A 251 -21.53 -8.40 8.15
CA LYS A 251 -20.73 -9.59 7.87
C LYS A 251 -20.58 -9.72 6.36
N THR A 252 -19.36 -9.88 5.87
CA THR A 252 -19.10 -10.06 4.44
C THR A 252 -18.09 -11.17 4.25
N ASN A 253 -18.43 -12.23 3.52
CA ASN A 253 -17.47 -13.24 3.13
C ASN A 253 -16.55 -12.67 2.05
N LYS A 254 -15.25 -12.68 2.32
CA LYS A 254 -14.24 -12.18 1.39
C LYS A 254 -13.18 -13.23 1.11
N LEU A 255 -12.72 -13.22 -0.13
CA LEU A 255 -11.56 -13.98 -0.55
C LEU A 255 -10.30 -13.44 0.16
N THR A 256 -9.70 -14.22 1.06
CA THR A 256 -8.50 -13.88 1.86
C THR A 256 -7.21 -14.16 1.13
N TYR A 257 -7.12 -15.29 0.43
CA TYR A 257 -5.95 -15.71 -0.33
C TYR A 257 -6.26 -15.68 -1.82
N ASN A 258 -5.40 -15.02 -2.60
CA ASN A 258 -5.53 -14.94 -4.04
C ASN A 258 -4.17 -14.65 -4.68
N SER A 259 -3.63 -15.63 -5.39
CA SER A 259 -2.39 -15.55 -6.18
C SER A 259 -2.58 -14.95 -7.58
N TYR A 260 -3.83 -14.68 -7.99
CA TYR A 260 -4.09 -14.03 -9.27
C TYR A 260 -3.73 -12.53 -9.18
N ASP A 261 -2.66 -12.13 -9.87
CA ASP A 261 -2.27 -10.74 -10.07
C ASP A 261 -2.61 -10.30 -11.50
N ASP A 262 -3.53 -9.35 -11.64
CA ASP A 262 -3.97 -8.82 -12.93
C ASP A 262 -2.94 -7.87 -13.58
N LYS A 263 -1.88 -7.49 -12.85
CA LYS A 263 -0.91 -6.50 -13.31
C LYS A 263 0.36 -7.09 -13.90
N ARG A 264 0.58 -8.39 -13.74
CA ARG A 264 1.80 -9.08 -14.19
C ARG A 264 1.44 -10.43 -14.78
N VAL A 265 2.31 -10.92 -15.65
CA VAL A 265 2.26 -12.29 -16.15
C VAL A 265 3.08 -13.16 -15.21
N VAL A 266 2.45 -14.16 -14.59
CA VAL A 266 3.10 -15.13 -13.71
C VAL A 266 3.73 -16.24 -14.54
N LEU A 267 5.01 -16.54 -14.32
CA LEU A 267 5.73 -17.59 -15.04
C LEU A 267 5.36 -18.99 -14.51
N ARG A 268 5.82 -20.04 -15.20
CA ARG A 268 5.50 -21.44 -14.88
C ARG A 268 5.94 -21.86 -13.47
N ASP A 269 6.97 -21.22 -12.92
CA ASP A 269 7.46 -21.47 -11.56
C ASP A 269 6.57 -20.86 -10.46
N LYS A 270 5.54 -20.10 -10.83
CA LYS A 270 4.61 -19.38 -9.95
C LYS A 270 5.24 -18.29 -9.07
N ILE A 271 6.55 -18.08 -9.15
CA ILE A 271 7.30 -17.14 -8.31
C ILE A 271 7.70 -15.93 -9.13
N ASN A 272 8.28 -16.17 -10.31
CA ASN A 272 8.76 -15.11 -11.16
C ASN A 272 7.61 -14.49 -11.96
N THR A 273 7.65 -13.18 -12.11
CA THR A 273 6.61 -12.43 -12.80
C THR A 273 7.20 -11.41 -13.76
N LEU A 274 6.59 -11.25 -14.93
CA LEU A 274 6.97 -10.27 -15.93
C LEU A 274 5.89 -9.19 -16.08
N ALA A 275 6.29 -8.00 -16.52
CA ALA A 275 5.33 -6.98 -16.90
C ALA A 275 4.63 -7.36 -18.21
N HIS A 276 3.37 -6.96 -18.38
CA HIS A 276 2.68 -7.13 -19.66
C HIS A 276 3.48 -6.47 -20.79
N GLY A 277 3.63 -7.18 -21.92
CA GLY A 277 4.42 -6.74 -23.07
C GLY A 277 5.94 -6.92 -22.94
N HIS A 278 6.41 -7.67 -21.95
CA HIS A 278 7.82 -8.04 -21.85
C HIS A 278 8.21 -9.03 -22.97
N TYR A 279 9.33 -8.79 -23.65
CA TYR A 279 9.79 -9.57 -24.82
C TYR A 279 9.92 -11.09 -24.56
N SER A 280 10.18 -11.49 -23.30
CA SER A 280 10.29 -12.90 -22.93
C SER A 280 8.96 -13.63 -22.85
N ILE A 281 7.83 -12.92 -22.85
CA ILE A 281 6.49 -13.52 -22.80
C ILE A 281 6.12 -14.09 -24.18
N GLU A 282 6.49 -13.39 -25.26
CA GLU A 282 6.17 -13.79 -26.65
C GLU A 282 6.94 -15.04 -27.11
N ARG A 283 8.02 -15.41 -26.42
CA ARG A 283 8.78 -16.65 -26.72
C ARG A 283 8.16 -17.93 -26.17
N ASP A 284 7.08 -17.81 -25.39
CA ASP A 284 6.34 -18.94 -24.82
C ASP A 284 5.08 -19.31 -25.64
N GLU A 285 4.78 -18.59 -26.74
CA GLU A 285 3.80 -19.07 -27.72
C GLU A 285 4.46 -20.21 -28.52
N PRO A 286 3.87 -21.42 -28.57
CA PRO A 286 4.38 -22.46 -29.44
C PRO A 286 4.28 -21.96 -30.88
N GLU A 287 5.40 -22.06 -31.62
CA GLU A 287 5.35 -22.05 -33.07
C GLU A 287 4.43 -23.21 -33.48
N ASP A 288 3.22 -22.86 -33.96
CA ASP A 288 2.27 -23.83 -34.50
C ASP A 288 2.95 -24.63 -35.63
N GLU A 289 3.16 -25.94 -35.41
CA GLU A 289 3.45 -26.95 -36.45
C GLU A 289 2.16 -27.40 -37.14
#